data_AF-A0A6F9XPX0-F1
#
_entry.id   AF-A0A6F9XPX0-F1
#
_cell.length_a   1.000
_cell.length_b   1.000
_cell.length_c   1.000
_cell.angle_alpha   90.00
_cell.angle_beta   90.00
_cell.angle_gamma   90.00
#
_symmetry.space_group_name_H-M   'P 1'
#
loop_
_entity.id
_entity.type
_entity.pdbx_description
1 polymer ?
#
loop_
_entity_poly.entity_id
_entity_poly.type
_entity_poly.pdbx_seq_one_letter_code
_entity_poly.pdbx_strand_id
1 'polypeptide(L)' 'MNLRKEIALKWQQATIKDHLVFSWVFNDHPELLEQLLKMWLPNFKVRHLNYRQA' A
#
# COMPACT_ATOMS: atom_id res chain seq x y z
N MET A 1 -3.28 19.15 -18.32
CA MET A 1 -2.22 18.33 -17.72
C MET A 1 -2.84 17.05 -17.16
N ASN A 2 -2.33 15.89 -17.53
CA ASN A 2 -2.97 14.60 -17.26
C ASN A 2 -2.35 14.00 -15.99
N LEU A 3 -2.87 14.39 -14.82
CA LEU A 3 -2.37 14.01 -13.48
C LEU A 3 -2.05 12.51 -13.35
N ARG A 4 -2.84 11.66 -14.00
CA ARG A 4 -2.62 10.20 -14.05
C ARG A 4 -1.28 9.81 -14.71
N LYS A 5 -0.86 10.51 -15.77
CA LYS A 5 0.43 10.25 -16.42
C LYS A 5 1.60 10.65 -15.52
N GLU A 6 1.51 11.77 -14.81
CA GLU A 6 2.57 12.22 -13.91
C GLU A 6 2.72 11.30 -12.69
N ILE A 7 1.60 10.83 -12.13
CA ILE A 7 1.61 9.84 -11.04
C ILE A 7 2.21 8.52 -11.52
N ALA A 8 1.84 8.05 -12.72
CA ALA A 8 2.40 6.82 -13.28
C ALA A 8 3.92 6.95 -13.53
N LEU A 9 4.40 8.09 -14.02
CA LEU A 9 5.81 8.35 -14.24
C LEU A 9 6.60 8.34 -12.91
N LYS A 10 6.07 9.01 -11.88
CA LYS A 10 6.67 9.01 -10.54
C LYS A 10 6.67 7.63 -9.90
N TRP A 11 5.62 6.83 -10.14
CA TRP A 11 5.57 5.43 -9.70
C TRP A 11 6.59 4.55 -10.43
N GLN A 12 6.81 4.76 -11.73
CA GLN A 12 7.87 4.06 -12.47
C GLN A 12 9.28 4.51 -12.03
N GLN A 13 9.40 5.74 -11.53
CA GLN A 13 10.64 6.27 -10.97
C GLN A 13 10.86 5.91 -9.50
N ALA A 14 9.87 5.28 -8.84
CA ALA A 14 10.04 4.78 -7.49
C ALA A 14 11.17 3.75 -7.49
N THR A 15 12.19 3.99 -6.68
CA THR A 15 13.38 3.16 -6.66
C THR A 15 13.16 1.92 -5.79
N ILE A 16 14.02 0.91 -5.96
CA ILE A 16 14.05 -0.27 -5.09
C ILE A 16 14.15 0.13 -3.60
N LYS A 17 14.79 1.27 -3.29
CA LYS A 17 14.86 1.81 -1.93
C LYS A 17 13.50 2.25 -1.41
N ASP A 18 12.69 2.91 -2.24
CA ASP A 18 11.33 3.30 -1.86
C ASP A 18 10.47 2.06 -1.60
N HIS A 19 10.59 1.03 -2.45
CA HIS A 19 9.92 -0.26 -2.23
C HIS A 19 10.32 -0.94 -0.91
N LEU A 20 11.61 -0.87 -0.54
CA LEU A 20 12.09 -1.41 0.73
C LEU A 20 11.55 -0.62 1.92
N VAL A 21 11.51 0.71 1.83
CA VAL A 21 10.94 1.57 2.89
C VAL A 21 9.44 1.30 3.05
N PHE A 22 8.67 1.25 1.95
CA PHE A 22 7.26 0.91 2.03
C PHE A 22 7.02 -0.49 2.58
N SER A 23 7.82 -1.47 2.15
CA SER A 23 7.71 -2.84 2.68
C SER A 23 8.01 -2.87 4.17
N TRP A 24 9.03 -2.15 4.64
CA TRP A 24 9.36 -2.09 6.06
C TRP A 24 8.27 -1.39 6.88
N VAL A 25 7.81 -0.22 6.45
CA VAL A 25 6.77 0.56 7.13
C VAL A 25 5.45 -0.21 7.20
N PHE A 26 5.02 -0.86 6.12
CA PHE A 26 3.77 -1.63 6.12
C PHE A 26 3.88 -2.97 6.84
N ASN A 27 5.08 -3.51 7.02
CA ASN A 27 5.29 -4.72 7.81
C ASN A 27 5.29 -4.42 9.31
N ASP A 28 5.83 -3.27 9.72
CA ASP A 28 5.80 -2.80 11.12
C ASP A 28 4.41 -2.25 11.50
N HIS A 29 3.76 -1.55 10.56
CA HIS A 29 2.45 -0.91 10.74
C HIS A 29 1.48 -1.31 9.62
N PRO A 30 0.93 -2.53 9.64
CA PRO A 30 -0.04 -3.01 8.63
C PRO A 30 -1.32 -2.17 8.57
N GLU A 31 -1.68 -1.45 9.64
CA GLU A 31 -2.80 -0.53 9.70
C GLU A 31 -2.66 0.64 8.71
N LEU A 32 -1.43 1.09 8.43
CA LEU A 32 -1.18 2.16 7.46
C LEU A 32 -1.43 1.68 6.03
N LEU A 33 -1.09 0.42 5.74
CA LEU A 33 -1.40 -0.20 4.46
C LEU A 33 -2.92 -0.32 4.28
N GLU A 34 -3.64 -0.74 5.31
CA GLU A 34 -5.10 -0.83 5.28
C GLU A 34 -5.75 0.54 5.05
N GLN A 35 -5.30 1.59 5.75
CA GLN A 35 -5.79 2.96 5.54
C GLN A 35 -5.52 3.45 4.12
N LEU A 36 -4.33 3.19 3.59
CA LEU A 36 -3.98 3.52 2.21
C LEU A 36 -4.91 2.81 1.23
N LEU A 37 -5.14 1.51 1.41
CA LEU A 37 -6.01 0.74 0.56
C LEU A 37 -7.47 1.20 0.64
N LYS A 38 -7.97 1.59 1.81
CA LYS A 38 -9.32 2.17 1.97
C LYS A 38 -9.47 3.52 1.25
N MET A 39 -8.43 4.36 1.22
CA MET A 39 -8.46 5.63 0.47
C MET A 39 -8.54 5.40 -1.03
N TRP A 40 -7.85 4.39 -1.55
CA TRP A 40 -7.81 4.09 -2.98
C TRP A 40 -8.98 3.21 -3.45
N LEU A 41 -9.47 2.35 -2.58
CA LEU A 41 -10.55 1.41 -2.81
C LEU A 41 -11.58 1.56 -1.67
N PRO A 42 -12.57 2.44 -1.81
CA PRO A 42 -13.52 2.75 -0.73
C PRO A 42 -14.35 1.54 -0.26
N ASN A 43 -14.44 0.48 -1.08
CA ASN A 43 -15.10 -0.77 -0.71
C ASN A 43 -14.13 -1.89 -0.31
N PHE A 44 -12.86 -1.57 -0.08
CA PHE A 44 -11.86 -2.54 0.34
C PHE A 44 -12.14 -3.02 1.77
N LYS A 45 -12.45 -4.31 1.89
CA LYS A 45 -12.58 -4.99 3.17
C LYS A 45 -11.38 -5.92 3.34
N VAL A 46 -10.50 -5.61 4.28
CA VAL A 46 -9.44 -6.53 4.69
C VAL A 46 -10.11 -7.73 5.35
N ARG A 47 -9.95 -8.90 4.75
CA ARG A 47 -10.39 -10.16 5.35
C ARG A 47 -9.34 -10.56 6.38
N HIS A 48 -9.59 -10.27 7.65
CA HIS A 48 -8.77 -10.80 8.73
C HIS A 48 -8.91 -12.32 8.76
N LEU A 49 -7.92 -13.02 8.22
CA LEU A 49 -7.73 -14.43 8.46
C LEU A 49 -7.19 -14.57 9.88
N ASN A 50 -8.11 -14.81 10.82
CA ASN A 50 -7.74 -15.28 12.15
C ASN A 50 -7.14 -16.67 11.98
N TYR A 51 -5.81 -16.75 11.90
CA TYR A 51 -5.12 -18.00 12.11
C TYR A 51 -5.33 -18.37 13.58
N ARG A 52 -6.33 -19.21 13.83
CA ARG A 52 -6.45 -19.96 15.08
C ARG A 52 -5.13 -20.71 15.24
N GLN A 53 -4.31 -20.29 16.19
CA GLN A 53 -3.24 -21.12 16.71
C GLN A 53 -3.92 -22.35 17.32
N ALA A 54 -3.70 -23.51 16.68
CA ALA A 54 -4.05 -24.83 17.20
C ALA A 54 -2.80 -25.43 17.84
#